data_AF-A0A2W5Z7V8-F1
#
_entry.id   AF-A0A2W5Z7V8-F1
#
_cell.length_a   1.000
_cell.length_b   1.000
_cell.length_c   1.000
_cell.angle_alpha   90.00
_cell.angle_beta   90.00
_cell.angle_gamma   90.00
#
_symmetry.space_group_name_H-M   'P 1'
#
loop_
_entity.id
_entity.type
_entity.pdbx_description
1 polymer ?
#
loop_
_entity_poly.entity_id
_entity_poly.type
_entity_poly.pdbx_seq_one_letter_code
_entity_poly.pdbx_strand_id
1 'polypeptide(L)'
;MTVFDLVVLVAAAGAAAGGYRLGFLARVLSWIGLGLGLYIAARLLPAVLGALNFSTAGARLVTAVAILAGGAFAGPAAGLVVGAQLHSVLPVGPMRQVDRGIGAGVGALGVFVALWLLLPAIANVPGWPARTTRGSAIAQWMSQHLAPPPDAFQTLRRLVGRDPFPQVFQALRPGEAVGPPPAASGLSAVTARAVAASTVKVEGQACDRIQDGSGFAVGPDLVATNAHVVAG
;
A
#
# COMPACT_ATOMS: atom_id res chain seq x y z
N MET A 1 -11.79 5.43 -23.89
CA MET A 1 -12.07 5.43 -22.44
C MET A 1 -12.13 3.99 -21.97
N THR A 2 -11.39 3.66 -20.91
CA THR A 2 -11.30 2.30 -20.37
C THR A 2 -12.38 2.05 -19.31
N VAL A 3 -12.60 0.77 -18.93
CA VAL A 3 -13.46 0.41 -17.79
C VAL A 3 -13.00 1.10 -16.51
N PHE A 4 -11.68 1.28 -16.35
CA PHE A 4 -11.12 2.03 -15.22
C PHE A 4 -11.54 3.49 -15.20
N ASP A 5 -11.50 4.16 -16.36
CA ASP A 5 -11.97 5.56 -16.47
C ASP A 5 -13.45 5.66 -16.10
N LEU A 6 -14.28 4.69 -16.52
CA LEU A 6 -15.69 4.64 -16.17
C LEU A 6 -15.91 4.48 -14.66
N VAL A 7 -15.16 3.56 -14.02
CA VAL A 7 -15.22 3.34 -12.57
C VAL A 7 -14.83 4.62 -11.81
N VAL A 8 -13.78 5.31 -12.24
CA VAL A 8 -13.34 6.57 -11.63
C VAL A 8 -14.41 7.65 -11.79
N LEU A 9 -15.01 7.79 -12.97
CA LEU A 9 -16.06 8.78 -13.20
C LEU A 9 -17.33 8.47 -12.40
N VAL A 10 -17.75 7.21 -12.30
CA VAL A 10 -18.89 6.80 -11.46
C VAL A 10 -18.58 7.06 -9.99
N ALA A 11 -17.37 6.76 -9.52
CA ALA A 11 -16.94 7.06 -8.17
C ALA A 11 -16.94 8.58 -7.89
N ALA A 12 -16.43 9.38 -8.82
CA ALA A 12 -16.42 10.85 -8.72
C ALA A 12 -17.84 11.42 -8.70
N ALA A 13 -18.74 10.92 -9.56
CA ALA A 13 -20.14 11.32 -9.57
C ALA A 13 -20.87 10.92 -8.28
N GLY A 14 -20.62 9.70 -7.78
CA GLY A 14 -21.15 9.24 -6.50
C GLY A 14 -20.66 10.07 -5.31
N ALA A 15 -19.37 10.42 -5.30
CA ALA A 15 -18.78 11.29 -4.28
C ALA A 15 -19.30 12.73 -4.38
N ALA A 16 -19.53 13.25 -5.58
CA ALA A 16 -20.15 14.55 -5.81
C ALA A 16 -21.60 14.56 -5.33
N ALA A 17 -22.39 13.54 -5.66
CA ALA A 17 -23.76 13.39 -5.20
C ALA A 17 -23.83 13.25 -3.67
N GLY A 18 -22.92 12.48 -3.07
CA GLY A 18 -22.77 12.38 -1.62
C GLY A 18 -22.41 13.72 -0.98
N GLY A 19 -21.45 14.43 -1.55
CA GLY A 19 -21.04 15.77 -1.10
C GLY A 19 -22.15 16.81 -1.22
N TYR A 20 -22.96 16.74 -2.28
CA TYR A 20 -24.14 17.58 -2.47
C TYR A 20 -25.24 17.30 -1.45
N ARG A 21 -25.41 16.03 -1.03
CA ARG A 21 -26.44 15.64 -0.05
C ARG A 21 -26.04 15.96 1.38
N LEU A 22 -24.77 15.73 1.72
CA LEU A 22 -24.24 15.87 3.09
C LEU A 22 -23.79 17.31 3.41
N GLY A 23 -23.46 18.11 2.39
CA GLY A 23 -22.91 19.46 2.56
C GLY A 23 -21.40 19.45 2.82
N PHE A 24 -20.73 20.58 2.60
CA PHE A 24 -19.29 20.72 2.81
C PHE A 24 -18.93 20.55 4.29
N LEU A 25 -19.74 21.10 5.20
CA LEU A 25 -19.50 21.01 6.64
C LEU A 25 -19.42 19.56 7.15
N ALA A 26 -20.34 18.70 6.72
CA ALA A 26 -20.29 17.28 7.07
C ALA A 26 -19.05 16.57 6.54
N ARG A 27 -18.56 16.98 5.36
CA ARG A 27 -17.35 16.43 4.77
C ARG A 27 -16.09 16.84 5.55
N VAL A 28 -15.99 18.11 5.93
CA VAL A 28 -14.87 18.62 6.74
C VAL A 28 -14.83 17.95 8.10
N LEU A 29 -15.98 17.87 8.79
CA LEU A 29 -16.05 17.21 10.09
C LEU A 29 -15.73 15.71 10.00
N SER A 30 -16.09 15.05 8.89
CA SER A 30 -15.68 13.67 8.62
C SER A 30 -14.16 13.52 8.47
N TRP A 31 -13.49 14.47 7.79
CA TRP A 31 -12.03 14.45 7.64
C TRP A 31 -11.31 14.75 8.96
N ILE A 32 -11.83 15.69 9.74
CA ILE A 32 -11.34 15.93 11.11
C ILE A 32 -11.53 14.66 11.96
N GLY A 33 -12.69 14.01 11.84
CA GLY A 33 -12.99 12.73 12.48
C GLY A 33 -12.00 11.63 12.06
N LEU A 34 -11.61 11.55 10.79
CA LEU A 34 -10.57 10.62 10.32
C LEU A 34 -9.25 10.85 11.05
N GLY A 35 -8.79 12.11 11.05
CA GLY A 35 -7.53 12.48 11.69
C GLY A 35 -7.53 12.18 13.19
N LEU A 36 -8.60 12.55 13.88
CA LEU A 36 -8.75 12.30 15.31
C LEU A 36 -8.88 10.80 15.63
N GLY A 37 -9.65 10.06 14.85
CA GLY A 37 -9.83 8.61 15.00
C GLY A 37 -8.52 7.85 14.82
N LEU A 38 -7.74 8.19 13.79
CA LEU A 38 -6.40 7.63 13.59
C LEU A 38 -5.43 8.03 14.69
N TYR A 39 -5.46 9.29 15.14
CA TYR A 39 -4.62 9.76 16.25
C TYR A 39 -4.91 8.97 17.54
N ILE A 40 -6.17 8.82 17.92
CA ILE A 40 -6.59 8.05 19.09
C ILE A 40 -6.18 6.58 18.92
N ALA A 41 -6.45 5.97 17.77
CA ALA A 41 -6.08 4.58 17.48
C ALA A 41 -4.56 4.36 17.60
N ALA A 42 -3.74 5.26 17.05
CA ALA A 42 -2.29 5.20 17.15
C ALA A 42 -1.78 5.36 18.58
N ARG A 43 -2.45 6.17 19.41
CA ARG A 43 -2.10 6.34 20.83
C ARG A 43 -2.50 5.14 21.70
N LEU A 44 -3.62 4.49 21.37
CA LEU A 44 -4.10 3.28 22.05
C LEU A 44 -3.31 2.03 21.66
N LEU A 45 -2.84 1.97 20.41
CA LEU A 45 -2.14 0.82 19.84
C LEU A 45 -1.05 0.22 20.75
N PRO A 46 -0.05 0.98 21.27
CA PRO A 46 1.00 0.40 22.10
C PRO A 46 0.47 -0.16 23.42
N ALA A 47 -0.54 0.46 24.03
CA ALA A 47 -1.14 -0.03 25.27
C ALA A 47 -1.88 -1.35 25.05
N VAL A 48 -2.62 -1.46 23.94
CA VAL A 48 -3.35 -2.69 23.59
C VAL A 48 -2.39 -3.82 23.22
N LEU A 49 -1.36 -3.53 22.42
CA LEU A 49 -0.35 -4.54 22.06
C LEU A 49 0.45 -5.02 23.28
N GLY A 50 0.75 -4.12 24.23
CA GLY A 50 1.43 -4.47 25.48
C GLY A 50 0.56 -5.29 26.44
N ALA A 51 -0.74 -5.01 26.51
CA ALA A 51 -1.66 -5.76 27.37
C ALA A 51 -1.93 -7.19 26.87
N LEU A 52 -2.00 -7.39 25.55
CA LEU A 52 -2.40 -8.66 24.95
C LEU A 52 -1.26 -9.67 24.76
N ASN A 53 -0.01 -9.30 25.08
CA ASN A 53 1.16 -10.20 25.11
C ASN A 53 1.24 -11.20 23.95
N PHE A 54 1.10 -10.71 22.72
CA PHE A 54 1.09 -11.57 21.53
C PHE A 54 2.43 -12.31 21.33
N SER A 55 2.37 -13.62 21.16
CA SER A 55 3.54 -14.49 20.92
C SER A 55 4.05 -14.47 19.47
N THR A 56 3.21 -14.12 18.50
CA THR A 56 3.56 -14.11 17.07
C THR A 56 3.53 -12.72 16.47
N ALA A 57 4.45 -12.44 15.54
CA ALA A 57 4.49 -11.17 14.81
C ALA A 57 3.23 -10.94 13.95
N GLY A 58 2.65 -12.02 13.40
CA GLY A 58 1.42 -11.97 12.62
C GLY A 58 0.22 -11.47 13.42
N ALA A 59 0.02 -11.98 14.65
CA ALA A 59 -1.08 -11.53 15.51
C ALA A 59 -0.94 -10.05 15.90
N ARG A 60 0.28 -9.56 16.14
CA ARG A 60 0.55 -8.14 16.39
C ARG A 60 0.20 -7.27 15.20
N LEU A 61 0.59 -7.70 13.99
CA LEU A 61 0.30 -6.96 12.76
C LEU A 61 -1.21 -6.89 12.50
N VAL A 62 -1.92 -8.02 12.58
CA VAL A 62 -3.37 -8.06 12.38
C VAL A 62 -4.09 -7.16 13.39
N THR A 63 -3.69 -7.21 14.66
CA THR A 63 -4.26 -6.36 15.71
C THR A 63 -4.00 -4.88 15.44
N ALA A 64 -2.78 -4.52 15.03
CA ALA A 64 -2.44 -3.14 14.68
C ALA A 64 -3.28 -2.61 13.52
N VAL A 65 -3.42 -3.41 12.47
CA VAL A 65 -4.28 -3.08 11.33
C VAL A 65 -5.74 -2.94 11.79
N ALA A 66 -6.25 -3.84 12.63
CA ALA A 66 -7.62 -3.80 13.12
C ALA A 66 -7.91 -2.53 13.95
N ILE A 67 -7.00 -2.13 14.84
CA ILE A 67 -7.16 -0.92 15.67
C ILE A 67 -7.14 0.35 14.80
N LEU A 68 -6.18 0.45 13.88
CA LEU A 68 -6.06 1.60 12.97
C LEU A 68 -7.26 1.68 12.02
N ALA A 69 -7.69 0.55 11.46
CA ALA A 69 -8.89 0.47 10.63
C ALA A 69 -10.14 0.88 11.43
N GLY A 70 -10.28 0.40 12.67
CA GLY A 70 -11.36 0.78 13.58
C GLY A 70 -11.44 2.29 13.77
N GLY A 71 -10.31 2.95 14.07
CA GLY A 71 -10.24 4.42 14.16
C GLY A 71 -10.55 5.12 12.84
N ALA A 72 -10.05 4.59 11.73
CA ALA A 72 -10.27 5.12 10.38
C ALA A 72 -11.73 5.00 9.91
N PHE A 73 -12.52 4.07 10.45
CA PHE A 73 -13.95 3.95 10.14
C PHE A 73 -14.82 4.71 11.16
N ALA A 74 -14.54 4.57 12.45
CA ALA A 74 -15.35 5.17 13.51
C ALA A 74 -15.25 6.71 13.53
N GLY A 75 -14.04 7.25 13.35
CA GLY A 75 -13.79 8.69 13.36
C GLY A 75 -14.58 9.45 12.29
N PRO A 76 -14.45 9.10 11.00
CA PRO A 76 -15.22 9.74 9.93
C PRO A 76 -16.72 9.56 10.06
N ALA A 77 -17.19 8.40 10.55
CA ALA A 77 -18.60 8.15 10.79
C ALA A 77 -19.18 9.09 11.85
N ALA A 78 -18.48 9.25 12.98
CA ALA A 78 -18.86 10.22 14.02
C ALA A 78 -18.86 11.65 13.47
N GLY A 79 -17.82 12.03 12.71
CA GLY A 79 -17.73 13.33 12.07
C GLY A 79 -18.87 13.61 11.08
N LEU A 80 -19.29 12.60 10.31
CA LEU A 80 -20.45 12.70 9.41
C LEU A 80 -21.74 12.93 10.18
N VAL A 81 -21.96 12.20 11.28
CA VAL A 81 -23.18 12.35 12.10
C VAL A 81 -23.24 13.75 12.70
N VAL A 82 -22.16 14.21 13.34
CA VAL A 82 -22.10 15.55 13.93
C VAL A 82 -22.26 16.63 12.85
N GLY A 83 -21.59 16.47 11.72
CA GLY A 83 -21.65 17.44 10.65
C GLY A 83 -22.99 17.47 9.91
N ALA A 84 -23.68 16.34 9.79
CA ALA A 84 -25.05 16.29 9.26
C ALA A 84 -26.04 16.97 10.22
N GLN A 85 -25.88 16.75 11.54
CA GLN A 85 -26.69 17.45 12.55
C GLN A 85 -26.43 18.97 12.49
N LEU A 86 -25.16 19.40 12.42
CA LEU A 86 -24.82 20.82 12.35
C LEU A 86 -25.31 21.47 11.03
N HIS A 87 -25.23 20.74 9.92
CA HIS A 87 -25.79 21.18 8.63
C HIS A 87 -27.32 21.34 8.69
N SER A 88 -28.02 20.53 9.50
CA SER A 88 -29.48 20.64 9.64
C SER A 88 -29.94 21.93 10.35
N VAL A 89 -29.04 22.60 11.08
CA VAL A 89 -29.30 23.86 11.78
C VAL A 89 -29.10 25.08 10.86
N LEU A 90 -28.50 24.91 9.67
CA LEU A 90 -28.29 26.01 8.74
C LEU A 90 -29.63 26.49 8.14
N PRO A 91 -29.87 27.81 8.08
CA PRO A 91 -31.09 28.36 7.48
C PRO A 91 -31.29 27.88 6.04
N VAL A 92 -32.53 27.55 5.68
CA VAL A 92 -32.90 27.27 4.29
C VAL A 92 -32.74 28.54 3.46
N GLY A 93 -31.73 28.58 2.59
CA GLY A 93 -31.38 29.76 1.80
C GLY A 93 -30.16 29.54 0.88
N PRO A 94 -29.65 30.61 0.23
CA PRO A 94 -28.55 30.54 -0.74
C PRO A 94 -27.26 29.98 -0.15
N MET A 95 -26.96 30.24 1.12
CA MET A 95 -25.82 29.64 1.84
C MET A 95 -25.84 28.11 1.83
N ARG A 96 -27.02 27.49 1.93
CA ARG A 96 -27.15 26.03 1.90
C ARG A 96 -26.92 25.46 0.50
N GLN A 97 -27.26 26.21 -0.57
CA GLN A 97 -26.97 25.79 -1.94
C GLN A 97 -25.48 25.89 -2.25
N VAL A 98 -24.82 26.95 -1.76
CA VAL A 98 -23.37 27.13 -1.89
C VAL A 98 -22.61 26.02 -1.13
N ASP A 99 -22.99 25.71 0.11
CA ASP A 99 -22.39 24.62 0.90
C ASP A 99 -22.49 23.26 0.20
N ARG A 100 -23.63 22.97 -0.42
CA ARG A 100 -23.83 21.74 -1.21
C ARG A 100 -23.03 21.72 -2.51
N GLY A 101 -22.92 22.86 -3.21
CA GLY A 101 -22.11 22.99 -4.41
C GLY A 101 -20.62 22.77 -4.11
N ILE A 102 -20.11 23.40 -3.06
CA ILE A 102 -18.74 23.21 -2.57
C ILE A 102 -18.55 21.75 -2.12
N GLY A 103 -19.51 21.18 -1.38
CA GLY A 103 -19.47 19.78 -0.96
C GLY A 103 -19.37 18.80 -2.14
N ALA A 104 -20.11 19.04 -3.22
CA ALA A 104 -20.03 18.24 -4.44
C ALA A 104 -18.66 18.34 -5.12
N GLY A 105 -18.13 19.55 -5.27
CA GLY A 105 -16.80 19.78 -5.85
C GLY A 105 -15.68 19.13 -5.05
N VAL A 106 -15.69 19.31 -3.72
CA VAL A 106 -14.72 18.69 -2.80
C VAL A 106 -14.86 17.16 -2.80
N GLY A 107 -16.09 16.65 -2.91
CA GLY A 107 -16.36 15.21 -3.02
C GLY A 107 -15.71 14.60 -4.27
N ALA A 108 -15.93 15.20 -5.44
CA ALA A 108 -15.32 14.76 -6.69
C ALA A 108 -13.79 14.89 -6.65
N LEU A 109 -13.27 16.03 -6.20
CA LEU A 109 -11.84 16.27 -6.06
C LEU A 109 -11.16 15.23 -5.17
N GLY A 110 -11.82 14.85 -4.07
CA GLY A 110 -11.33 13.81 -3.17
C GLY A 110 -11.10 12.46 -3.85
N VAL A 111 -11.93 12.08 -4.84
CA VAL A 111 -11.73 10.85 -5.62
C VAL A 111 -10.48 10.95 -6.49
N PHE A 112 -10.26 12.08 -7.15
CA PHE A 112 -9.05 12.29 -7.96
C PHE A 112 -7.79 12.36 -7.09
N VAL A 113 -7.85 12.97 -5.91
CA VAL A 113 -6.72 12.97 -4.96
C VAL A 113 -6.42 11.56 -4.44
N ALA A 114 -7.45 10.79 -4.09
CA ALA A 114 -7.28 9.39 -3.68
C ALA A 114 -6.68 8.54 -4.80
N LEU A 115 -7.18 8.71 -6.03
CA LEU A 115 -6.63 8.05 -7.20
C LEU A 115 -5.16 8.44 -7.40
N TRP A 116 -4.82 9.72 -7.33
CA TRP A 116 -3.44 10.22 -7.47
C TRP A 116 -2.48 9.57 -6.46
N LEU A 117 -2.90 9.43 -5.20
CA LEU A 117 -2.11 8.76 -4.15
C LEU A 117 -1.97 7.24 -4.39
N LEU A 118 -3.00 6.60 -4.93
CA LEU A 118 -3.04 5.14 -5.12
C LEU A 118 -2.42 4.69 -6.45
N LEU A 119 -2.35 5.55 -7.47
CA LEU A 119 -1.84 5.23 -8.80
C LEU A 119 -0.47 4.53 -8.77
N PRO A 120 0.54 4.99 -8.02
CA PRO A 120 1.84 4.31 -7.96
C PRO A 120 1.73 2.89 -7.39
N ALA A 121 0.92 2.70 -6.34
CA ALA A 121 0.72 1.40 -5.73
C ALA A 121 0.05 0.43 -6.71
N ILE A 122 -0.99 0.87 -7.40
CA ILE A 122 -1.72 0.05 -8.39
C ILE A 122 -0.83 -0.28 -9.59
N ALA A 123 -0.02 0.68 -10.06
CA ALA A 123 0.90 0.49 -11.19
C ALA A 123 2.01 -0.53 -10.89
N ASN A 124 2.38 -0.68 -9.62
CA ASN A 124 3.39 -1.63 -9.16
C ASN A 124 2.85 -3.05 -8.94
N VAL A 125 1.53 -3.27 -9.00
CA VAL A 125 0.95 -4.62 -8.90
C VAL A 125 1.03 -5.33 -10.26
N PRO A 126 1.79 -6.45 -10.38
CA PRO A 126 1.92 -7.17 -11.64
C PRO A 126 0.57 -7.69 -12.15
N GLY A 127 0.43 -7.80 -13.48
CA GLY A 127 -0.74 -8.39 -14.12
C GLY A 127 -1.81 -7.38 -14.56
N TRP A 128 -3.08 -7.71 -14.32
CA TRP A 128 -4.22 -6.92 -14.80
C TRP A 128 -4.26 -5.48 -14.25
N PRO A 129 -4.01 -5.21 -12.95
CA PRO A 129 -4.07 -3.85 -12.40
C PRO A 129 -3.13 -2.87 -13.10
N ALA A 130 -1.86 -3.23 -13.30
CA ALA A 130 -0.90 -2.38 -13.99
C ALA A 130 -1.26 -2.14 -15.48
N ARG A 131 -1.82 -3.14 -16.18
CA ARG A 131 -2.28 -2.97 -17.57
C ARG A 131 -3.47 -2.01 -17.66
N THR A 132 -4.41 -2.15 -16.74
CA THR A 132 -5.61 -1.31 -16.66
C THR A 132 -5.25 0.16 -16.40
N THR A 133 -4.32 0.42 -15.48
CA THR A 133 -3.82 1.78 -15.21
C THR A 133 -3.05 2.36 -16.39
N ARG A 134 -2.20 1.58 -17.06
CA ARG A 134 -1.46 2.02 -18.24
C ARG A 134 -2.36 2.33 -19.44
N GLY A 135 -3.54 1.72 -19.56
CA GLY A 135 -4.50 2.00 -20.62
C GLY A 135 -5.45 3.17 -20.32
N SER A 136 -5.50 3.66 -19.08
CA SER A 136 -6.46 4.68 -18.63
C SER A 136 -6.03 6.09 -19.05
N ALA A 137 -6.93 6.82 -19.71
CA ALA A 137 -6.70 8.20 -20.11
C ALA A 137 -6.61 9.13 -18.88
N ILE A 138 -7.44 8.88 -17.85
CA ILE A 138 -7.44 9.68 -16.62
C ILE A 138 -6.13 9.45 -15.85
N ALA A 139 -5.71 8.20 -15.69
CA ALA A 139 -4.46 7.86 -15.01
C ALA A 139 -3.24 8.44 -15.72
N GLN A 140 -3.18 8.34 -17.05
CA GLN A 140 -2.11 8.93 -17.85
C GLN A 140 -2.09 10.45 -17.71
N TRP A 141 -3.23 11.12 -17.89
CA TRP A 141 -3.34 12.57 -17.76
C TRP A 141 -2.87 13.05 -16.39
N MET A 142 -3.32 12.40 -15.32
CA MET A 142 -2.90 12.70 -13.94
C MET A 142 -1.41 12.49 -13.73
N SER A 143 -0.85 11.38 -14.23
CA SER A 143 0.58 11.10 -14.10
C SER A 143 1.48 12.08 -14.86
N GLN A 144 0.97 12.71 -15.92
CA GLN A 144 1.69 13.68 -16.74
C GLN A 144 1.59 15.12 -16.19
N HIS A 145 0.46 15.47 -15.57
CA HIS A 145 0.17 16.86 -15.17
C HIS A 145 0.32 17.10 -13.66
N LEU A 146 0.27 16.06 -12.83
CA LEU A 146 0.45 16.19 -11.38
C LEU A 146 1.86 15.75 -10.98
N ALA A 147 2.43 16.45 -9.99
CA ALA A 147 3.68 16.00 -9.37
C ALA A 147 3.51 14.58 -8.79
N PRO A 148 4.56 13.75 -8.71
CA PRO A 148 4.48 12.48 -8.02
C PRO A 148 3.98 12.65 -6.58
N PRO A 149 3.08 11.79 -6.08
CA PRO A 149 2.62 11.88 -4.71
C PRO A 149 3.81 11.73 -3.74
N PRO A 150 3.77 12.40 -2.57
CA PRO A 150 4.81 12.24 -1.57
C PRO A 150 4.91 10.77 -1.19
N ASP A 151 6.14 10.25 -1.11
CA ASP A 151 6.38 8.87 -0.71
C ASP A 151 5.86 8.70 0.73
N ALA A 152 4.67 8.12 0.86
CA ALA A 152 4.00 7.87 2.13
C ALA A 152 4.92 7.07 3.07
N PHE A 153 5.80 6.23 2.53
CA PHE A 153 6.81 5.49 3.30
C PHE A 153 7.93 6.41 3.79
N GLN A 154 8.35 7.41 3.01
CA GLN A 154 9.32 8.41 3.46
C GLN A 154 8.73 9.28 4.59
N THR A 155 7.46 9.64 4.48
CA THR A 155 6.72 10.40 5.50
C THR A 155 6.51 9.58 6.77
N LEU A 156 6.11 8.31 6.66
CA LEU A 156 5.96 7.41 7.81
C LEU A 156 7.31 7.17 8.52
N ARG A 157 8.40 6.96 7.77
CA ARG A 157 9.77 6.86 8.33
C ARG A 157 10.21 8.11 9.10
N ARG A 158 9.79 9.31 8.64
CA ARG A 158 10.08 10.57 9.34
C ARG A 158 9.26 10.73 10.62
N LEU A 159 8.01 10.24 10.62
CA LEU A 159 7.08 10.35 11.75
C LEU A 159 7.33 9.30 12.84
N VAL A 160 7.76 8.10 12.48
CA VAL A 160 7.98 6.98 13.42
C VAL A 160 9.36 7.02 14.07
N GLY A 161 10.23 7.95 13.67
CA GLY A 161 11.54 8.17 14.29
C GLY A 161 12.64 7.27 13.71
N ARG A 162 13.88 7.75 13.86
CA ARG A 162 15.12 7.13 13.35
C ARG A 162 15.54 5.88 14.13
N ASP A 163 14.62 5.16 14.76
CA ASP A 163 14.98 3.94 15.47
C ASP A 163 15.16 2.76 14.51
N PRO A 164 16.24 1.97 14.65
CA PRO A 164 16.56 0.89 13.74
C PRO A 164 15.67 -0.32 14.03
N PHE A 165 14.51 -0.40 13.37
CA PHE A 165 13.63 -1.58 13.42
C PHE A 165 13.18 -2.01 12.01
N PRO A 166 12.89 -3.31 11.82
CA PRO A 166 13.78 -4.35 11.31
C PRO A 166 13.81 -4.41 9.76
N GLN A 167 14.76 -5.17 9.23
CA GLN A 167 15.09 -5.39 7.80
C GLN A 167 13.93 -5.85 6.89
N VAL A 168 12.74 -6.12 7.45
CA VAL A 168 11.53 -6.60 6.75
C VAL A 168 11.07 -5.65 5.63
N PHE A 169 11.38 -4.35 5.75
CA PHE A 169 11.01 -3.34 4.75
C PHE A 169 12.13 -2.98 3.75
N GLN A 170 13.35 -3.48 3.93
CA GLN A 170 14.41 -3.28 2.92
C GLN A 170 14.12 -4.06 1.63
N ALA A 171 13.42 -5.20 1.74
CA ALA A 171 12.98 -6.01 0.61
C ALA A 171 11.97 -5.30 -0.33
N LEU A 172 11.42 -4.15 0.09
CA LEU A 172 10.45 -3.36 -0.69
C LEU A 172 11.10 -2.16 -1.41
N ARG A 173 12.41 -1.97 -1.28
CA ARG A 173 13.12 -1.02 -2.16
C ARG A 173 13.11 -1.63 -3.56
N PRO A 174 12.66 -0.89 -4.60
CA PRO A 174 13.02 -1.25 -5.96
C PRO A 174 14.54 -1.42 -5.97
N GLY A 175 15.03 -2.62 -6.29
CA GLY A 175 16.46 -2.83 -6.45
C GLY A 175 16.98 -1.79 -7.44
N GLU A 176 18.15 -1.22 -7.19
CA GLU A 176 18.83 -0.43 -8.21
C GLU A 176 18.86 -1.26 -9.48
N ALA A 177 18.42 -0.67 -10.59
CA ALA A 177 18.49 -1.29 -11.89
C ALA A 177 19.98 -1.39 -12.27
N VAL A 178 20.65 -2.41 -11.74
CA VAL A 178 21.87 -2.94 -12.32
C VAL A 178 21.51 -3.30 -13.75
N GLY A 179 22.27 -2.74 -14.70
CA GLY A 179 21.98 -2.79 -16.13
C GLY A 179 21.86 -4.22 -16.70
N PRO A 180 21.82 -4.39 -18.02
CA PRO A 180 21.67 -5.71 -18.61
C PRO A 180 22.75 -6.68 -18.10
N PRO A 181 22.41 -7.97 -17.90
CA PRO A 181 23.37 -8.96 -17.44
C PRO A 181 24.54 -9.06 -18.43
N PRO A 182 25.77 -9.37 -17.96
CA PRO A 182 26.90 -9.60 -18.85
C PRO A 182 26.59 -10.68 -19.89
N ALA A 183 27.00 -10.45 -21.14
CA ALA A 183 26.76 -11.41 -22.24
C ALA A 183 27.55 -12.72 -22.10
N ALA A 184 28.59 -12.72 -21.26
CA ALA A 184 29.40 -13.89 -20.97
C ALA A 184 29.78 -13.93 -19.48
N SER A 185 30.04 -15.13 -18.96
CA SER A 185 30.46 -15.33 -17.57
C SER A 185 31.84 -14.77 -17.23
N GLY A 186 32.67 -14.49 -18.24
CA GLY A 186 34.08 -14.10 -18.06
C GLY A 186 34.98 -15.24 -17.58
N LEU A 187 34.44 -16.47 -17.44
CA LEU A 187 35.21 -17.64 -17.00
C LEU A 187 35.91 -18.30 -18.19
N SER A 188 37.14 -18.79 -17.95
CA SER A 188 37.80 -19.69 -18.91
C SER A 188 37.02 -21.01 -19.03
N ALA A 189 37.14 -21.70 -20.17
CA ALA A 189 36.49 -23.00 -20.37
C ALA A 189 36.92 -24.06 -19.35
N VAL A 190 38.15 -23.95 -18.83
CA VAL A 190 38.68 -24.84 -17.78
C VAL A 190 38.03 -24.54 -16.44
N THR A 191 37.95 -23.26 -16.07
CA THR A 191 37.31 -22.81 -14.83
C THR A 191 35.82 -23.15 -14.81
N ALA A 192 35.12 -22.92 -15.92
CA ALA A 192 33.69 -23.24 -16.03
C ALA A 192 33.43 -24.75 -15.83
N ARG A 193 34.28 -25.62 -16.41
CA ARG A 193 34.18 -27.07 -16.20
C ARG A 193 34.46 -27.47 -14.75
N ALA A 194 35.47 -26.87 -14.12
CA ALA A 194 35.78 -27.15 -12.72
C ALA A 194 34.63 -26.75 -11.78
N VAL A 195 34.02 -25.58 -12.00
CA VAL A 195 32.86 -25.10 -11.22
C VAL A 195 31.63 -25.98 -11.48
N ALA A 196 31.38 -26.37 -12.73
CA ALA A 196 30.27 -27.26 -13.06
C ALA A 196 30.42 -28.62 -12.37
N ALA A 197 31.65 -29.16 -12.28
CA ALA A 197 31.93 -30.42 -11.60
C ALA A 197 31.73 -30.36 -10.07
N SER A 198 31.82 -29.17 -9.45
CA SER A 198 31.56 -28.97 -8.02
C SER A 198 30.14 -28.50 -7.70
N THR A 199 29.30 -28.28 -8.71
CA THR A 199 27.90 -27.84 -8.57
C THR A 199 26.97 -29.05 -8.65
N VAL A 200 25.99 -29.11 -7.76
CA VAL A 200 25.03 -30.22 -7.69
C VAL A 200 23.59 -29.71 -7.73
N LYS A 201 22.68 -30.55 -8.24
CA LYS A 201 21.25 -30.38 -8.01
C LYS A 201 20.93 -30.80 -6.58
N VAL A 202 20.20 -29.97 -5.85
CA VAL A 202 19.65 -30.29 -4.53
C VAL A 202 18.15 -30.50 -4.69
N GLU A 203 17.66 -31.64 -4.25
CA GLU A 203 16.25 -32.02 -4.34
C GLU A 203 15.81 -32.58 -2.99
N GLY A 204 14.66 -32.12 -2.49
CA GLY A 204 14.10 -32.55 -1.21
C GLY A 204 12.58 -32.53 -1.21
N GLN A 205 11.96 -33.48 -0.51
CA GLN A 205 10.51 -33.52 -0.38
C GLN A 205 10.09 -32.74 0.86
N ALA A 206 9.24 -31.72 0.68
CA ALA A 206 8.75 -30.90 1.77
C ALA A 206 7.41 -30.24 1.39
N CYS A 207 6.49 -30.06 2.35
CA CYS A 207 5.15 -29.52 2.11
C CYS A 207 4.36 -30.23 0.96
N ASP A 208 4.43 -31.57 0.90
CA ASP A 208 3.79 -32.38 -0.16
C ASP A 208 4.21 -32.02 -1.60
N ARG A 209 5.36 -31.37 -1.76
CA ARG A 209 5.97 -31.02 -3.05
C ARG A 209 7.47 -31.35 -3.06
N ILE A 210 8.02 -31.46 -4.26
CA ILE A 210 9.46 -31.54 -4.47
C ILE A 210 9.99 -30.11 -4.50
N GLN A 211 10.99 -29.83 -3.67
CA GLN A 211 11.77 -28.59 -3.70
C GLN A 211 13.07 -28.87 -4.44
N ASP A 212 13.32 -28.06 -5.47
CA ASP A 212 14.50 -28.13 -6.32
C ASP A 212 15.35 -26.86 -6.16
N GLY A 213 16.66 -27.04 -6.12
CA GLY A 213 17.62 -25.94 -6.12
C GLY A 213 19.02 -26.41 -6.52
N SER A 214 19.99 -25.52 -6.31
CA SER A 214 21.39 -25.79 -6.57
C SER A 214 22.20 -25.72 -5.28
N GLY A 215 23.29 -26.47 -5.25
CA GLY A 215 24.31 -26.39 -4.21
C GLY A 215 25.70 -26.56 -4.82
N PHE A 216 26.73 -26.36 -4.01
CA PHE A 216 28.10 -26.62 -4.42
C PHE A 216 28.92 -27.22 -3.29
N ALA A 217 29.90 -28.05 -3.64
CA ALA A 217 30.79 -28.67 -2.67
C ALA A 217 31.71 -27.62 -2.02
N VAL A 218 31.79 -27.63 -0.69
CA VAL A 218 32.66 -26.76 0.11
C VAL A 218 33.70 -27.55 0.92
N GLY A 219 33.59 -28.87 0.93
CA GLY A 219 34.53 -29.79 1.56
C GLY A 219 34.20 -31.25 1.20
N PRO A 220 35.00 -32.22 1.67
CA PRO A 220 34.67 -33.63 1.56
C PRO A 220 33.29 -33.88 2.19
N ASP A 221 32.39 -34.48 1.43
CA ASP A 221 31.01 -34.81 1.84
C ASP A 221 30.17 -33.61 2.36
N LEU A 222 30.54 -32.37 1.99
CA LEU A 222 29.86 -31.15 2.45
C LEU A 222 29.41 -30.27 1.28
N VAL A 223 28.10 -30.05 1.18
CA VAL A 223 27.45 -29.19 0.17
C VAL A 223 26.83 -27.96 0.84
N ALA A 224 27.14 -26.78 0.32
CA ALA A 224 26.47 -25.54 0.71
C ALA A 224 25.29 -25.25 -0.23
N THR A 225 24.15 -24.85 0.35
CA THR A 225 22.96 -24.38 -0.39
C THR A 225 22.21 -23.33 0.43
N ASN A 226 21.23 -22.68 -0.17
CA ASN A 226 20.40 -21.71 0.53
C ASN A 226 19.43 -22.41 1.48
N ALA A 227 19.17 -21.79 2.63
CA ALA A 227 18.23 -22.33 3.62
C ALA A 227 16.85 -22.59 3.02
N HIS A 228 16.33 -21.73 2.14
CA HIS A 228 15.01 -21.92 1.52
C HIS A 228 14.93 -23.09 0.52
N VAL A 229 16.06 -23.62 0.05
CA VAL A 229 16.08 -24.81 -0.82
C VAL A 229 15.78 -26.07 -0.02
N VAL A 230 16.19 -26.09 1.26
CA VAL A 230 16.03 -27.24 2.17
C VAL A 230 14.93 -27.06 3.21
N ALA A 231 14.60 -25.82 3.55
CA ALA A 231 13.49 -25.47 4.44
C ALA A 231 12.20 -25.43 3.63
N GLY A 232 11.58 -26.59 3.46
CA GLY A 232 10.14 -26.67 3.23
C GLY A 232 9.48 -27.36 4.41
#